data_AF-D7MMH7-F1
#
_entry.id   AF-D7MMH7-F1
#
_cell.length_a   1.000
_cell.length_b   1.000
_cell.length_c   1.000
_cell.angle_alpha   90.00
_cell.angle_beta   90.00
_cell.angle_gamma   90.00
#
_symmetry.space_group_name_H-M   'P 1'
#
loop_
_entity.id
_entity.type
_entity.pdbx_description
1 polymer ?
#
loop_
_entity_poly.entity_id
_entity_poly.type
_entity_poly.pdbx_seq_one_letter_code
_entity_poly.pdbx_strand_id
1 'polypeptide(L)'
;MPKPGFIFRPIHESQVQASIICSKKLGIHFRVRSGGHDFEALSYVSRIEKPFILLDMSKLRQITVDIKDNSAWVQPGATLGELYYRRKLVPVPETLTVFTVTKTLKQDARLKIISKWQRIASKLIEELHIRVELRAIGNNGNKTVTMSYKGQFLGKKGILMKVMKKAFPELGLTQEDCIEMSWIESTLFGGGFPTGSPIEVLLQVKSPLGKGYFKATRDAPFLNWTPYGGMMAKIPESEIPFPHRNGTLFKILYQTNWQENDKRQSRHINWIKEMYSYMAPYVSSNPRQAYVNYRDLDFGQNRNNSKVNFIEAKIWGAKYFKDNFNRLVRIKTKVDPDNFFRHEQSIPTLPVRS
;
A
#
# COMPACT_ATOMS: atom_id res chain seq x y z
N MET A 1 4.80 22.08 -8.45
CA MET A 1 3.78 21.13 -8.97
C MET A 1 2.56 21.92 -9.44
N PRO A 2 1.87 21.50 -10.52
CA PRO A 2 0.60 22.11 -10.95
C PRO A 2 -0.43 22.15 -9.82
N LYS A 3 -1.14 23.27 -9.68
CA LYS A 3 -2.23 23.44 -8.70
C LYS A 3 -3.59 23.34 -9.40
N PRO A 4 -4.64 22.84 -8.70
CA PRO A 4 -6.00 22.90 -9.24
C PRO A 4 -6.48 24.36 -9.31
N GLY A 5 -7.40 24.65 -10.23
CA GLY A 5 -8.06 25.96 -10.31
C GLY A 5 -8.91 26.25 -9.08
N PHE A 6 -9.64 25.24 -8.59
CA PHE A 6 -10.31 25.27 -7.30
C PHE A 6 -10.50 23.85 -6.73
N ILE A 7 -10.87 23.79 -5.45
CA ILE A 7 -11.15 22.56 -4.71
C ILE A 7 -12.62 22.55 -4.32
N PHE A 8 -13.35 21.51 -4.71
CA PHE A 8 -14.74 21.29 -4.31
C PHE A 8 -14.83 20.13 -3.30
N ARG A 9 -15.59 20.35 -2.21
CA ARG A 9 -15.75 19.40 -1.11
C ARG A 9 -17.22 19.03 -0.93
N PRO A 10 -17.71 18.00 -1.61
CA PRO A 10 -19.11 17.60 -1.53
C PRO A 10 -19.45 17.14 -0.10
N ILE A 11 -20.59 17.60 0.42
CA ILE A 11 -21.18 17.16 1.70
C ILE A 11 -22.36 16.19 1.50
N HIS A 12 -22.80 16.02 0.26
CA HIS A 12 -23.87 15.09 -0.12
C HIS A 12 -23.55 14.45 -1.48
N GLU A 13 -24.05 13.24 -1.73
CA GLU A 13 -23.78 12.47 -2.96
C GLU A 13 -24.25 13.20 -4.23
N SER A 14 -25.37 13.92 -4.16
CA SER A 14 -25.87 14.73 -5.27
C SER A 14 -24.87 15.82 -5.74
N GLN A 15 -24.02 16.31 -4.83
CA GLN A 15 -22.99 17.29 -5.17
C GLN A 15 -21.84 16.66 -5.96
N VAL A 16 -21.57 15.35 -5.76
CA VAL A 16 -20.63 14.58 -6.60
C VAL A 16 -21.19 14.47 -8.01
N GLN A 17 -22.47 14.11 -8.15
CA GLN A 17 -23.14 14.01 -9.44
C GLN A 17 -23.12 15.36 -10.18
N ALA A 18 -23.52 16.44 -9.50
CA ALA A 18 -23.48 17.79 -10.07
C ALA A 18 -22.06 18.19 -10.53
N SER A 19 -21.03 17.85 -9.75
CA SER A 19 -19.64 18.13 -10.12
C SER A 19 -19.24 17.41 -11.41
N ILE A 20 -19.58 16.13 -11.55
CA ILE A 20 -19.28 15.33 -12.75
C ILE A 20 -20.02 15.91 -13.97
N ILE A 21 -21.30 16.22 -13.82
CA ILE A 21 -22.14 16.79 -14.90
C ILE A 21 -21.59 18.14 -15.36
N CYS A 22 -21.32 19.06 -14.43
CA CYS A 22 -20.79 20.37 -14.73
C CYS A 22 -19.39 20.29 -15.35
N SER A 23 -18.49 19.46 -14.81
CA SER A 23 -17.17 19.24 -15.39
C SER A 23 -17.24 18.70 -16.81
N LYS A 24 -18.16 17.75 -17.08
CA LYS A 24 -18.36 17.22 -18.44
C LYS A 24 -18.89 18.29 -19.38
N LYS A 25 -19.90 19.07 -18.97
CA LYS A 25 -20.49 20.15 -19.78
C LYS A 25 -19.50 21.27 -20.09
N LEU A 26 -18.62 21.59 -19.16
CA LEU A 26 -17.62 22.65 -19.30
C LEU A 26 -16.30 22.16 -19.90
N GLY A 27 -16.14 20.86 -20.16
CA GLY A 27 -14.87 20.28 -20.63
C GLY A 27 -13.72 20.38 -19.62
N ILE A 28 -14.02 20.46 -18.32
CA ILE A 28 -13.03 20.67 -17.26
C ILE A 28 -12.58 19.32 -16.70
N HIS A 29 -11.27 19.09 -16.71
CA HIS A 29 -10.65 17.93 -16.06
C HIS A 29 -10.79 17.99 -14.55
N PHE A 30 -10.85 16.83 -13.89
CA PHE A 30 -10.86 16.75 -12.44
C PHE A 30 -10.01 15.60 -11.91
N ARG A 31 -9.53 15.77 -10.67
CA ARG A 31 -8.93 14.70 -9.86
C ARG A 31 -9.79 14.45 -8.64
N VAL A 32 -9.86 13.20 -8.20
CA VAL A 32 -10.61 12.81 -7.00
C VAL A 32 -9.62 12.47 -5.89
N ARG A 33 -9.83 13.05 -4.71
CA ARG A 33 -9.04 12.76 -3.52
C ARG A 33 -9.93 12.31 -2.38
N SER A 34 -9.55 11.18 -1.77
CA SER A 34 -10.02 10.74 -0.45
C SER A 34 -8.95 11.10 0.60
N GLY A 35 -8.18 10.13 1.10
CA GLY A 35 -7.13 10.35 2.11
C GLY A 35 -5.82 10.98 1.60
N GLY A 36 -5.62 11.09 0.28
CA GLY A 36 -4.46 11.78 -0.29
C GLY A 36 -3.11 11.03 -0.23
N HIS A 37 -3.13 9.70 -0.09
CA HIS A 37 -1.93 8.84 -0.01
C HIS A 37 -1.44 8.30 -1.38
N ASP A 38 -1.80 8.94 -2.50
CA ASP A 38 -1.30 8.51 -3.82
C ASP A 38 0.20 8.81 -3.94
N PHE A 39 1.01 7.78 -4.20
CA PHE A 39 2.49 7.86 -4.20
C PHE A 39 3.04 8.85 -5.24
N GLU A 40 2.29 9.11 -6.29
CA GLU A 40 2.66 9.99 -7.40
C GLU A 40 1.82 11.28 -7.42
N ALA A 41 1.06 11.52 -6.34
CA ALA A 41 0.20 12.67 -6.17
C ALA A 41 -0.94 12.78 -7.21
N LEU A 42 -1.29 11.71 -7.92
CA LEU A 42 -2.28 11.76 -9.00
C LEU A 42 -3.70 12.10 -8.53
N SER A 43 -3.97 12.00 -7.23
CA SER A 43 -5.25 12.42 -6.65
C SER A 43 -5.40 13.93 -6.50
N TYR A 44 -4.31 14.72 -6.57
CA TYR A 44 -4.35 16.18 -6.39
C TYR A 44 -3.41 16.97 -7.32
N VAL A 45 -2.72 16.30 -8.24
CA VAL A 45 -1.88 16.89 -9.30
C VAL A 45 -2.29 16.29 -10.64
N SER A 46 -2.42 17.15 -11.66
CA SER A 46 -2.56 16.75 -13.06
C SER A 46 -1.41 17.30 -13.89
N ARG A 47 -0.73 16.43 -14.64
CA ARG A 47 0.30 16.78 -15.63
C ARG A 47 -0.21 16.68 -17.06
N ILE A 48 -1.24 15.88 -17.29
CA ILE A 48 -1.83 15.67 -18.62
C ILE A 48 -2.76 16.81 -19.04
N GLU A 49 -3.45 17.46 -18.10
CA GLU A 49 -4.48 18.46 -18.41
C GLU A 49 -4.51 19.61 -17.40
N LYS A 50 -4.64 20.83 -17.94
CA LYS A 50 -4.80 22.09 -17.22
C LYS A 50 -5.78 23.00 -17.99
N PRO A 51 -6.68 23.74 -17.31
CA PRO A 51 -6.93 23.69 -15.87
C PRO A 51 -7.58 22.37 -15.43
N PHE A 52 -7.46 22.04 -14.15
CA PHE A 52 -8.19 20.92 -13.54
C PHE A 52 -8.75 21.33 -12.18
N ILE A 53 -9.80 20.64 -11.72
CA ILE A 53 -10.41 20.84 -10.40
C ILE A 53 -10.12 19.65 -9.49
N LEU A 54 -10.13 19.88 -8.19
CA LEU A 54 -9.98 18.81 -7.20
C LEU A 54 -11.32 18.54 -6.53
N LEU A 55 -11.84 17.32 -6.71
CA LEU A 55 -12.98 16.80 -5.97
C LEU A 55 -12.49 16.09 -4.70
N ASP A 56 -12.62 16.75 -3.55
CA ASP A 56 -12.11 16.29 -2.26
C ASP A 56 -13.24 15.68 -1.42
N MET A 57 -13.25 14.35 -1.36
CA MET A 57 -14.28 13.51 -0.75
C MET A 57 -14.23 13.48 0.79
N SER A 58 -13.31 14.21 1.43
CA SER A 58 -13.06 14.16 2.89
C SER A 58 -14.24 14.56 3.79
N LYS A 59 -15.34 15.07 3.22
CA LYS A 59 -16.58 15.36 3.94
C LYS A 59 -17.60 14.22 3.89
N LEU A 60 -17.50 13.33 2.91
CA LEU A 60 -18.32 12.11 2.80
C LEU A 60 -17.61 10.96 3.53
N ARG A 61 -17.74 10.91 4.86
CA ARG A 61 -17.01 9.96 5.74
C ARG A 61 -17.91 9.18 6.71
N GLN A 62 -19.21 9.15 6.47
CA GLN A 62 -20.14 8.37 7.28
C GLN A 62 -19.78 6.88 7.23
N ILE A 63 -19.88 6.22 8.38
CA ILE A 63 -19.80 4.76 8.48
C ILE A 63 -21.01 4.28 9.27
N THR A 64 -21.78 3.41 8.65
CA THR A 64 -22.93 2.74 9.25
C THR A 64 -22.62 1.25 9.35
N VAL A 65 -22.79 0.65 10.52
CA VAL A 65 -22.48 -0.76 10.78
C VAL A 65 -23.76 -1.50 11.07
N ASP A 66 -24.00 -2.61 10.38
CA ASP A 66 -25.06 -3.55 10.70
C ASP A 66 -24.44 -4.80 11.36
N ILE A 67 -24.69 -4.94 12.66
CA ILE A 67 -24.14 -6.05 13.45
C ILE A 67 -24.85 -7.36 13.12
N LYS A 68 -26.14 -7.33 12.77
CA LYS A 68 -26.92 -8.54 12.48
C LYS A 68 -26.52 -9.13 11.15
N ASP A 69 -26.28 -8.28 10.15
CA ASP A 69 -25.85 -8.68 8.81
C ASP A 69 -24.31 -8.85 8.71
N ASN A 70 -23.57 -8.50 9.76
CA ASN A 70 -22.11 -8.48 9.79
C ASN A 70 -21.50 -7.67 8.63
N SER A 71 -22.09 -6.51 8.35
CA SER A 71 -21.74 -5.63 7.24
C SER A 71 -21.55 -4.17 7.68
N ALA A 72 -20.93 -3.37 6.81
CA ALA A 72 -20.82 -1.93 7.02
C ALA A 72 -20.85 -1.17 5.69
N TRP A 73 -21.53 -0.02 5.70
CA TRP A 73 -21.49 0.99 4.66
C TRP A 73 -20.49 2.06 5.03
N VAL A 74 -19.46 2.25 4.20
CA VAL A 74 -18.33 3.16 4.46
C VAL A 74 -18.23 4.16 3.31
N GLN A 75 -18.45 5.43 3.59
CA GLN A 75 -18.29 6.48 2.58
C GLN A 75 -16.81 6.70 2.21
N PRO A 76 -16.52 7.13 0.97
CA PRO A 76 -15.16 7.09 0.41
C PRO A 76 -14.17 8.05 1.08
N GLY A 77 -14.63 9.07 1.81
CA GLY A 77 -13.78 10.00 2.55
C GLY A 77 -13.37 9.50 3.94
N ALA A 78 -13.92 8.38 4.42
CA ALA A 78 -13.52 7.78 5.68
C ALA A 78 -12.12 7.15 5.58
N THR A 79 -11.35 7.26 6.66
CA THR A 79 -10.05 6.63 6.82
C THR A 79 -10.18 5.20 7.34
N LEU A 80 -9.15 4.38 7.13
CA LEU A 80 -9.08 3.04 7.73
C LEU A 80 -9.11 3.10 9.26
N GLY A 81 -8.51 4.13 9.86
CA GLY A 81 -8.55 4.33 11.32
C GLY A 81 -9.97 4.52 11.85
N GLU A 82 -10.77 5.37 11.20
CA GLU A 82 -12.20 5.56 11.55
C GLU A 82 -13.01 4.27 11.41
N LEU A 83 -12.74 3.45 10.39
CA LEU A 83 -13.39 2.16 10.20
C LEU A 83 -13.00 1.16 11.29
N TYR A 84 -11.71 1.01 11.56
CA TYR A 84 -11.18 0.08 12.55
C TYR A 84 -11.65 0.44 13.97
N TYR A 85 -11.73 1.74 14.28
CA TYR A 85 -12.27 2.21 15.55
C TYR A 85 -13.74 1.80 15.74
N ARG A 86 -14.54 1.83 14.67
CA ARG A 86 -15.97 1.51 14.75
C ARG A 86 -16.25 0.01 14.86
N ARG A 87 -15.59 -0.85 14.08
CA ARG A 87 -15.90 -2.30 14.13
C ARG A 87 -14.84 -3.21 13.50
N LYS A 88 -14.85 -4.47 13.98
CA LYS A 88 -14.24 -5.66 13.36
C LYS A 88 -15.38 -6.52 12.76
N LEU A 89 -15.41 -6.69 11.44
CA LEU A 89 -16.44 -7.51 10.75
C LEU A 89 -15.97 -8.94 10.47
N VAL A 90 -14.66 -9.14 10.34
CA VAL A 90 -14.10 -10.49 10.19
C VAL A 90 -13.82 -11.02 11.60
N PRO A 91 -14.17 -12.29 11.90
CA PRO A 91 -13.85 -12.91 13.18
C PRO A 91 -12.35 -12.79 13.49
N VAL A 92 -12.05 -12.23 14.65
CA VAL A 92 -10.70 -12.18 15.21
C VAL A 92 -10.78 -12.57 16.68
N PRO A 93 -9.77 -13.27 17.22
CA PRO A 93 -9.77 -13.64 18.63
C PRO A 93 -9.76 -12.38 19.50
N GLU A 94 -10.34 -12.49 20.71
CA GLU A 94 -10.33 -11.41 21.71
C GLU A 94 -8.89 -10.97 22.04
N THR A 95 -8.00 -11.96 22.15
CA THR A 95 -6.57 -11.78 22.38
C THR A 95 -5.77 -12.38 21.23
N LEU A 96 -4.83 -11.60 20.72
CA LEU A 96 -3.82 -12.04 19.76
C LEU A 96 -2.43 -11.72 20.28
N THR A 97 -1.39 -12.26 19.64
CA THR A 97 0.01 -12.02 20.04
C THR A 97 0.75 -11.26 18.95
N VAL A 98 1.47 -10.20 19.31
CA VAL A 98 2.43 -9.51 18.43
C VAL A 98 3.85 -9.65 18.97
N PHE A 99 4.83 -9.49 18.10
CA PHE A 99 6.24 -9.42 18.51
C PHE A 99 7.06 -8.59 17.53
N THR A 100 8.22 -8.11 17.98
CA THR A 100 9.26 -7.52 17.11
C THR A 100 10.62 -8.02 17.54
N VAL A 101 11.28 -8.78 16.67
CA VAL A 101 12.67 -9.24 16.88
C VAL A 101 13.56 -8.54 15.87
N THR A 102 14.61 -7.86 16.35
CA THR A 102 15.54 -7.12 15.48
C THR A 102 16.90 -7.81 15.45
N LYS A 103 17.43 -8.03 14.24
CA LYS A 103 18.78 -8.55 14.02
C LYS A 103 19.61 -7.55 13.21
N THR A 104 20.85 -7.33 13.61
CA THR A 104 21.87 -6.66 12.80
C THR A 104 22.49 -7.65 11.80
N LEU A 105 23.18 -7.14 10.77
CA LEU A 105 23.97 -8.00 9.85
C LEU A 105 24.98 -8.90 10.58
N LYS A 106 25.53 -8.44 11.71
CA LYS A 106 26.46 -9.24 12.52
C LYS A 106 25.75 -10.41 13.21
N GLN A 107 24.53 -10.19 13.69
CA GLN A 107 23.72 -11.21 14.36
C GLN A 107 23.10 -12.21 13.36
N ASP A 108 22.77 -11.76 12.15
CA ASP A 108 22.35 -12.63 11.05
C ASP A 108 23.54 -13.02 10.16
N ALA A 109 24.50 -13.72 10.75
CA ALA A 109 25.72 -14.11 10.06
C ALA A 109 25.43 -14.93 8.80
N ARG A 110 25.97 -14.48 7.65
CA ARG A 110 25.72 -15.04 6.31
C ARG A 110 24.24 -15.00 5.88
N LEU A 111 23.42 -14.11 6.44
CA LEU A 111 22.02 -13.90 6.07
C LEU A 111 21.15 -15.16 6.22
N LYS A 112 21.47 -16.02 7.18
CA LYS A 112 20.79 -17.31 7.40
C LYS A 112 19.34 -17.13 7.83
N ILE A 113 19.06 -16.18 8.73
CA ILE A 113 17.72 -15.93 9.28
C ILE A 113 16.81 -15.35 8.21
N ILE A 114 17.26 -14.32 7.47
CA ILE A 114 16.44 -13.73 6.41
C ILE A 114 16.23 -14.72 5.24
N SER A 115 17.24 -15.51 4.87
CA SER A 115 17.11 -16.57 3.87
C SER A 115 16.16 -17.68 4.31
N LYS A 116 16.15 -18.03 5.60
CA LYS A 116 15.16 -18.94 6.17
C LYS A 116 13.75 -18.34 6.07
N TRP A 117 13.57 -17.08 6.46
CA TRP A 117 12.30 -16.36 6.35
C TRP A 117 11.75 -16.40 4.91
N GLN A 118 12.57 -16.08 3.91
CA GLN A 118 12.15 -16.09 2.49
C GLN A 118 11.57 -17.45 2.03
N ARG A 119 12.06 -18.56 2.60
CA ARG A 119 11.64 -19.92 2.24
C ARG A 119 10.36 -20.39 2.94
N ILE A 120 10.10 -19.87 4.14
CA ILE A 120 9.02 -20.37 5.00
C ILE A 120 7.84 -19.41 5.14
N ALA A 121 8.04 -18.10 4.98
CA ALA A 121 7.07 -17.11 5.42
C ALA A 121 5.72 -17.21 4.70
N SER A 122 5.71 -17.61 3.43
CA SER A 122 4.47 -17.87 2.66
C SER A 122 3.83 -19.23 2.93
N LYS A 123 4.47 -20.08 3.74
CA LYS A 123 4.05 -21.45 4.06
C LYS A 123 3.72 -21.63 5.54
N LEU A 124 3.81 -20.54 6.32
CA LEU A 124 3.38 -20.54 7.70
C LEU A 124 1.86 -20.74 7.76
N ILE A 125 1.40 -21.16 8.94
CA ILE A 125 -0.04 -21.28 9.24
C ILE A 125 -0.75 -19.94 9.01
N GLU A 126 -2.01 -19.96 8.62
CA GLU A 126 -2.75 -18.77 8.16
C GLU A 126 -2.94 -17.73 9.27
N GLU A 127 -2.90 -18.17 10.52
CA GLU A 127 -2.99 -17.31 11.71
C GLU A 127 -1.72 -16.50 11.97
N LEU A 128 -0.58 -16.84 11.34
CA LEU A 128 0.73 -16.23 11.60
C LEU A 128 1.24 -15.41 10.41
N HIS A 129 1.37 -14.11 10.61
CA HIS A 129 1.96 -13.20 9.63
C HIS A 129 3.25 -12.57 10.19
N ILE A 130 4.37 -12.73 9.47
CA ILE A 130 5.68 -12.16 9.86
C ILE A 130 6.23 -11.34 8.69
N ARG A 131 6.26 -10.00 8.82
CA ARG A 131 6.93 -9.12 7.85
C ARG A 131 8.35 -8.77 8.29
N VAL A 132 9.20 -8.39 7.34
CA VAL A 132 10.57 -7.93 7.62
C VAL A 132 10.73 -6.49 7.16
N GLU A 133 11.12 -5.61 8.08
CA GLU A 133 11.53 -4.25 7.78
C GLU A 133 13.06 -4.15 7.80
N LEU A 134 13.66 -3.75 6.68
CA LEU A 134 15.09 -3.50 6.58
C LEU A 134 15.35 -1.99 6.61
N ARG A 135 16.25 -1.57 7.50
CA ARG A 135 16.64 -0.16 7.69
C ARG A 135 18.15 -0.04 7.82
N ALA A 136 18.73 0.94 7.16
CA ALA A 136 20.10 1.36 7.43
C ALA A 136 20.14 2.21 8.72
N ILE A 137 21.03 1.89 9.64
CA ILE A 137 21.27 2.64 10.89
C ILE A 137 22.75 2.99 11.03
N GLY A 138 23.07 4.08 11.73
CA GLY A 138 24.44 4.51 12.06
C GLY A 138 24.85 5.89 11.52
N ASN A 139 25.96 6.42 12.04
CA ASN A 139 26.54 7.72 11.70
C ASN A 139 27.94 7.58 11.08
N ASN A 140 28.35 8.55 10.25
CA ASN A 140 29.69 8.77 9.65
C ASN A 140 30.70 7.62 9.86
N GLY A 141 30.77 6.69 8.91
CA GLY A 141 31.75 5.58 8.89
C GLY A 141 31.21 4.24 9.37
N ASN A 142 30.34 4.21 10.39
CA ASN A 142 29.83 2.96 11.00
C ASN A 142 28.34 2.73 10.68
N LYS A 143 28.02 2.52 9.39
CA LYS A 143 26.66 2.14 8.97
C LYS A 143 26.48 0.62 9.04
N THR A 144 25.33 0.19 9.55
CA THR A 144 24.90 -1.22 9.48
C THR A 144 23.44 -1.32 9.05
N VAL A 145 23.01 -2.50 8.66
CA VAL A 145 21.60 -2.77 8.31
C VAL A 145 20.97 -3.57 9.44
N THR A 146 19.76 -3.17 9.81
CA THR A 146 18.90 -3.90 10.73
C THR A 146 17.76 -4.54 9.97
N MET A 147 17.38 -5.74 10.40
CA MET A 147 16.23 -6.50 9.91
C MET A 147 15.30 -6.70 11.11
N SER A 148 14.16 -6.01 11.09
CA SER A 148 13.13 -6.11 12.14
C SER A 148 12.02 -7.05 11.68
N TYR A 149 11.93 -8.21 12.30
CA TYR A 149 10.89 -9.21 12.08
C TYR A 149 9.69 -8.87 12.94
N LYS A 150 8.61 -8.38 12.32
CA LYS A 150 7.39 -7.98 13.01
C LYS A 150 6.30 -9.01 12.77
N GLY A 151 5.87 -9.66 13.83
CA GLY A 151 4.87 -10.72 13.79
C GLY A 151 3.52 -10.30 14.35
N GLN A 152 2.45 -10.83 13.76
CA GLN A 152 1.11 -10.85 14.32
C GLN A 152 0.57 -12.28 14.21
N PHE A 153 0.11 -12.84 15.32
CA PHE A 153 -0.43 -14.18 15.42
C PHE A 153 -1.84 -14.14 16.01
N LEU A 154 -2.82 -14.67 15.29
CA LEU A 154 -4.22 -14.77 15.72
C LEU A 154 -4.40 -15.89 16.76
N GLY A 155 -3.76 -15.75 17.91
CA GLY A 155 -3.85 -16.67 19.03
C GLY A 155 -2.94 -16.25 20.20
N LYS A 156 -2.95 -17.07 21.26
CA LYS A 156 -2.18 -16.83 22.49
C LYS A 156 -0.68 -17.10 22.32
N LYS A 157 0.15 -16.42 23.12
CA LYS A 157 1.62 -16.48 23.03
C LYS A 157 2.16 -17.89 23.23
N GLY A 158 1.54 -18.69 24.11
CA GLY A 158 1.97 -20.07 24.36
C GLY A 158 1.87 -20.96 23.11
N ILE A 159 0.86 -20.74 22.26
CA ILE A 159 0.71 -21.45 20.98
C ILE A 159 1.72 -20.92 19.97
N LEU A 160 1.88 -19.59 19.88
CA LEU A 160 2.88 -18.96 19.02
C LEU A 160 4.28 -19.53 19.26
N MET A 161 4.70 -19.67 20.52
CA MET A 161 6.01 -20.20 20.87
C MET A 161 6.22 -21.63 20.34
N LYS A 162 5.19 -22.49 20.41
CA LYS A 162 5.24 -23.85 19.85
C LYS A 162 5.37 -23.82 18.33
N VAL A 163 4.61 -22.95 17.66
CA VAL A 163 4.67 -22.76 16.21
C VAL A 163 6.06 -22.28 15.78
N MET A 164 6.60 -21.25 16.44
CA MET A 164 7.89 -20.66 16.10
C MET A 164 9.06 -21.61 16.38
N LYS A 165 9.02 -22.38 17.48
CA LYS A 165 10.03 -23.40 17.78
C LYS A 165 10.13 -24.47 16.67
N LYS A 166 9.00 -24.82 16.05
CA LYS A 166 8.94 -25.80 14.96
C LYS A 166 9.29 -25.19 13.59
N ALA A 167 8.70 -24.04 13.28
CA ALA A 167 8.74 -23.48 11.93
C ALA A 167 9.95 -22.55 11.69
N PHE A 168 10.33 -21.76 12.70
CA PHE A 168 11.37 -20.73 12.58
C PHE A 168 12.19 -20.52 13.87
N PRO A 169 12.83 -21.58 14.42
CA PRO A 169 13.63 -21.46 15.64
C PRO A 169 14.83 -20.52 15.47
N GLU A 170 15.35 -20.36 14.25
CA GLU A 170 16.52 -19.53 13.96
C GLU A 170 16.30 -18.04 14.24
N LEU A 171 15.04 -17.58 14.30
CA LEU A 171 14.73 -16.20 14.67
C LEU A 171 15.11 -15.90 16.13
N GLY A 172 15.04 -16.92 17.00
CA GLY A 172 15.31 -16.79 18.43
C GLY A 172 14.28 -15.93 19.15
N LEU A 173 13.00 -16.03 18.77
CA LEU A 173 11.89 -15.40 19.48
C LEU A 173 11.78 -15.97 20.90
N THR A 174 11.63 -15.12 21.91
CA THR A 174 11.39 -15.53 23.29
C THR A 174 9.99 -15.12 23.78
N GLN A 175 9.61 -15.54 24.99
CA GLN A 175 8.31 -15.16 25.55
C GLN A 175 8.25 -13.67 25.90
N GLU A 176 9.39 -13.08 26.25
CA GLU A 176 9.54 -11.67 26.62
C GLU A 176 9.35 -10.75 25.41
N ASP A 177 9.64 -11.24 24.20
CA ASP A 177 9.39 -10.51 22.95
C ASP A 177 7.89 -10.47 22.58
N CYS A 178 7.07 -11.31 23.19
CA CYS A 178 5.67 -11.51 22.83
C CYS A 178 4.73 -10.67 23.70
N ILE A 179 3.89 -9.86 23.05
CA ILE A 179 2.90 -9.02 23.72
C ILE A 179 1.51 -9.50 23.30
N GLU A 180 0.71 -9.91 24.27
CA GLU A 180 -0.71 -10.24 24.06
C GLU A 180 -1.54 -8.96 24.16
N MET A 181 -2.39 -8.73 23.16
CA MET A 181 -3.24 -7.54 23.06
C MET A 181 -4.47 -7.82 22.22
N SER A 182 -5.44 -6.90 22.24
CA SER A 182 -6.58 -6.95 21.34
C SER A 182 -6.17 -6.59 19.90
N TRP A 183 -6.98 -7.00 18.91
CA TRP A 183 -6.73 -6.65 17.51
C TRP A 183 -6.67 -5.13 17.22
N ILE A 184 -7.42 -4.32 17.97
CA ILE A 184 -7.41 -2.87 17.73
C ILE A 184 -6.10 -2.24 18.22
N GLU A 185 -5.58 -2.72 19.34
CA GLU A 185 -4.25 -2.35 19.85
C GLU A 185 -3.14 -2.85 18.92
N SER A 186 -3.30 -4.03 18.31
CA SER A 186 -2.32 -4.54 17.35
C SER A 186 -2.23 -3.68 16.08
N THR A 187 -3.33 -3.04 15.69
CA THR A 187 -3.38 -2.09 14.58
C THR A 187 -2.56 -0.84 14.92
N LEU A 188 -2.65 -0.32 16.14
CA LEU A 188 -1.82 0.78 16.65
C LEU A 188 -0.34 0.37 16.70
N PHE A 189 -0.04 -0.79 17.28
CA PHE A 189 1.31 -1.34 17.37
C PHE A 189 1.94 -1.48 15.96
N GLY A 190 1.20 -2.04 15.01
CA GLY A 190 1.61 -2.19 13.62
C GLY A 190 1.86 -0.85 12.90
N GLY A 191 1.16 0.20 13.32
CA GLY A 191 1.32 1.59 12.87
C GLY A 191 2.48 2.34 13.54
N GLY A 192 3.18 1.73 14.52
CA GLY A 192 4.31 2.34 15.22
C GLY A 192 3.91 3.19 16.44
N PHE A 193 2.66 3.14 16.88
CA PHE A 193 2.27 3.80 18.12
C PHE A 193 2.85 3.05 19.34
N PRO A 194 3.25 3.76 20.41
CA PRO A 194 3.66 3.12 21.65
C PRO A 194 2.57 2.19 22.21
N THR A 195 2.97 1.09 22.82
CA THR A 195 2.05 0.20 23.54
C THR A 195 1.29 0.98 24.62
N GLY A 196 -0.02 0.76 24.73
CA GLY A 196 -0.90 1.50 25.65
C GLY A 196 -1.41 2.85 25.11
N SER A 197 -1.12 3.19 23.84
CA SER A 197 -1.70 4.39 23.22
C SER A 197 -3.24 4.31 23.17
N PRO A 198 -3.96 5.43 23.43
CA PRO A 198 -5.41 5.47 23.32
C PRO A 198 -5.90 5.13 21.90
N ILE A 199 -6.97 4.35 21.79
CA ILE A 199 -7.53 3.93 20.49
C ILE A 199 -8.14 5.08 19.69
N GLU A 200 -8.50 6.19 20.36
CA GLU A 200 -9.01 7.43 19.77
C GLU A 200 -8.02 8.06 18.80
N VAL A 201 -6.73 7.71 18.88
CA VAL A 201 -5.72 8.13 17.92
C VAL A 201 -6.07 7.69 16.48
N LEU A 202 -6.80 6.57 16.32
CA LEU A 202 -7.27 6.10 15.00
C LEU A 202 -8.32 7.03 14.37
N LEU A 203 -9.01 7.85 15.17
CA LEU A 203 -9.98 8.84 14.68
C LEU A 203 -9.30 10.11 14.15
N GLN A 204 -8.00 10.26 14.35
CA GLN A 204 -7.28 11.45 13.92
C GLN A 204 -6.94 11.36 12.43
N VAL A 205 -7.48 12.29 11.64
CA VAL A 205 -7.22 12.40 10.20
C VAL A 205 -5.73 12.65 9.89
N LYS A 206 -5.00 13.25 10.84
CA LYS A 206 -3.55 13.40 10.80
C LYS A 206 -2.96 12.64 11.97
N SER A 207 -2.02 11.74 11.69
CA SER A 207 -1.33 11.01 12.75
C SER A 207 -0.65 11.98 13.74
N PRO A 208 -0.84 11.83 15.06
CA PRO A 208 -0.21 12.67 16.08
C PRO A 208 1.29 12.39 16.21
N LEU A 209 1.77 11.28 15.63
CA LEU A 209 3.19 11.03 15.38
C LEU A 209 3.82 12.06 14.41
N GLY A 210 2.99 12.97 13.87
CA GLY A 210 3.32 14.04 12.95
C GLY A 210 3.73 13.52 11.57
N LYS A 211 4.12 14.45 10.68
CA LYS A 211 5.03 14.11 9.55
C LYS A 211 6.37 13.50 10.06
N GLY A 212 6.59 13.47 11.38
CA GLY A 212 7.82 13.12 12.09
C GLY A 212 8.09 11.63 12.30
N TYR A 213 7.13 10.71 12.14
CA TYR A 213 7.49 9.29 11.98
C TYR A 213 8.26 9.05 10.66
N PHE A 214 8.13 10.00 9.73
CA PHE A 214 8.95 10.19 8.54
C PHE A 214 9.89 11.40 8.66
N LYS A 215 10.28 11.80 9.89
CA LYS A 215 11.49 12.60 10.09
C LYS A 215 12.71 11.71 9.83
N ALA A 216 12.89 11.34 8.56
CA ALA A 216 14.20 10.99 8.06
C ALA A 216 15.03 12.26 8.23
N THR A 217 15.75 12.35 9.35
CA THR A 217 16.74 13.41 9.58
C THR A 217 17.91 13.26 8.60
N ARG A 218 18.01 12.11 7.91
CA ARG A 218 19.02 11.71 6.92
C ARG A 218 18.45 10.64 5.96
N ASP A 219 19.12 10.43 4.82
CA ASP A 219 18.84 9.37 3.83
C ASP A 219 18.47 8.04 4.52
N ALA A 220 17.19 7.65 4.48
CA ALA A 220 16.68 6.49 5.20
C ALA A 220 16.03 5.50 4.22
N PRO A 221 16.85 4.70 3.51
CA PRO A 221 16.32 3.62 2.70
C PRO A 221 15.58 2.63 3.60
N PHE A 222 14.36 2.29 3.19
CA PHE A 222 13.45 1.41 3.88
C PHE A 222 12.95 0.34 2.91
N LEU A 223 13.14 -0.92 3.28
CA LEU A 223 12.52 -2.03 2.56
C LEU A 223 11.54 -2.73 3.49
N ASN A 224 10.34 -3.03 3.00
CA ASN A 224 9.35 -3.81 3.74
C ASN A 224 8.95 -5.04 2.92
N TRP A 225 9.23 -6.22 3.48
CA TRP A 225 8.95 -7.51 2.88
C TRP A 225 7.72 -8.12 3.56
N THR A 226 6.63 -8.26 2.81
CA THR A 226 5.33 -8.74 3.32
C THR A 226 5.03 -10.13 2.74
N PRO A 227 4.89 -11.18 3.56
CA PRO A 227 4.66 -12.53 3.07
C PRO A 227 3.28 -12.68 2.43
N TYR A 228 3.21 -13.54 1.41
CA TYR A 228 1.98 -13.96 0.76
C TYR A 228 1.65 -15.39 1.21
N GLY A 229 1.13 -16.26 0.34
CA GLY A 229 0.66 -17.59 0.73
C GLY A 229 -0.71 -17.57 1.43
N GLY A 230 -1.00 -18.61 2.21
CA GLY A 230 -2.30 -18.75 2.89
C GLY A 230 -3.49 -18.49 1.96
N MET A 231 -4.45 -17.68 2.43
CA MET A 231 -5.62 -17.29 1.63
C MET A 231 -5.26 -16.57 0.31
N MET A 232 -4.16 -15.80 0.26
CA MET A 232 -3.74 -15.12 -0.97
C MET A 232 -3.39 -16.08 -2.10
N ALA A 233 -2.98 -17.31 -1.79
CA ALA A 233 -2.70 -18.35 -2.78
C ALA A 233 -3.94 -19.17 -3.19
N LYS A 234 -5.04 -19.10 -2.42
CA LYS A 234 -6.29 -19.83 -2.70
C LYS A 234 -7.24 -19.06 -3.61
N ILE A 235 -7.13 -17.73 -3.65
CA ILE A 235 -7.96 -16.88 -4.51
C ILE A 235 -7.42 -16.90 -5.94
N PRO A 236 -8.25 -17.19 -6.98
CA PRO A 236 -7.82 -17.13 -8.37
C PRO A 236 -7.30 -15.74 -8.77
N GLU A 237 -6.30 -15.69 -9.66
CA GLU A 237 -5.75 -14.42 -10.15
C GLU A 237 -6.79 -13.53 -10.85
N SER A 238 -7.82 -14.14 -11.45
CA SER A 238 -8.87 -13.48 -12.20
C SER A 238 -10.12 -13.11 -11.39
N GLU A 239 -10.18 -13.51 -10.11
CA GLU A 239 -11.32 -13.27 -9.21
C GLU A 239 -11.65 -11.78 -9.13
N ILE A 240 -10.62 -10.96 -8.92
CA ILE A 240 -10.68 -9.50 -8.89
C ILE A 240 -9.50 -8.92 -9.69
N PRO A 241 -9.47 -7.61 -10.01
CA PRO A 241 -8.40 -7.02 -10.81
C PRO A 241 -6.98 -7.25 -10.28
N PHE A 242 -6.80 -7.38 -8.97
CA PHE A 242 -5.51 -7.65 -8.34
C PHE A 242 -5.07 -9.11 -8.57
N PRO A 243 -4.00 -9.37 -9.36
CA PRO A 243 -3.71 -10.69 -9.89
C PRO A 243 -2.63 -11.45 -9.10
N HIS A 244 -1.92 -10.79 -8.17
CA HIS A 244 -0.72 -11.37 -7.56
C HIS A 244 -1.11 -12.37 -6.46
N ARG A 245 -1.35 -13.64 -6.84
CA ARG A 245 -1.92 -14.69 -5.96
C ARG A 245 -0.95 -15.86 -5.77
N ASN A 246 -1.38 -17.07 -6.07
CA ASN A 246 -0.60 -18.29 -5.98
C ASN A 246 0.77 -18.14 -6.68
N GLY A 247 1.80 -18.77 -6.12
CA GLY A 247 3.19 -18.62 -6.59
C GLY A 247 3.92 -17.35 -6.08
N THR A 248 3.20 -16.35 -5.55
CA THR A 248 3.85 -15.18 -4.93
C THR A 248 4.35 -15.54 -3.52
N LEU A 249 5.67 -15.44 -3.29
CA LEU A 249 6.25 -15.68 -1.96
C LEU A 249 6.04 -14.50 -1.01
N PHE A 250 6.40 -13.30 -1.45
CA PHE A 250 6.25 -12.06 -0.69
C PHE A 250 6.33 -10.85 -1.63
N LYS A 251 5.78 -9.73 -1.16
CA LYS A 251 5.88 -8.42 -1.82
C LYS A 251 6.98 -7.60 -1.16
N ILE A 252 7.76 -6.89 -1.96
CA ILE A 252 8.78 -5.94 -1.48
C ILE A 252 8.30 -4.52 -1.79
N LEU A 253 8.23 -3.67 -0.76
CA LEU A 253 8.16 -2.22 -0.92
C LEU A 253 9.58 -1.66 -0.77
N TYR A 254 10.04 -0.93 -1.79
CA TYR A 254 11.23 -0.08 -1.71
C TYR A 254 10.75 1.35 -1.43
N GLN A 255 11.32 2.00 -0.44
CA GLN A 255 10.95 3.36 -0.08
C GLN A 255 12.18 4.13 0.37
N THR A 256 12.21 5.41 0.02
CA THR A 256 13.13 6.38 0.59
C THR A 256 12.33 7.60 1.00
N ASN A 257 12.67 8.17 2.15
CA ASN A 257 11.99 9.32 2.73
C ASN A 257 13.01 10.42 2.99
N TRP A 258 12.61 11.67 2.78
CA TRP A 258 13.44 12.84 3.04
C TRP A 258 12.58 14.00 3.54
N GLN A 259 13.22 15.02 4.14
CA GLN A 259 12.51 16.24 4.55
C GLN A 259 12.09 17.07 3.34
N GLU A 260 10.95 17.75 3.43
CA GLU A 260 10.39 18.58 2.35
C GLU A 260 11.38 19.64 1.82
N ASN A 261 12.27 20.15 2.69
CA ASN A 261 13.30 21.14 2.37
C ASN A 261 14.66 20.54 1.97
N ASP A 262 14.81 19.21 1.84
CA ASP A 262 16.06 18.62 1.37
C ASP A 262 16.29 19.03 -0.10
N LYS A 263 17.42 19.70 -0.37
CA LYS A 263 17.81 20.15 -1.71
C LYS A 263 18.32 19.00 -2.61
N ARG A 264 18.57 17.81 -2.04
CA ARG A 264 19.18 16.65 -2.73
C ARG A 264 18.14 15.60 -3.15
N GLN A 265 16.93 16.03 -3.51
CA GLN A 265 15.82 15.12 -3.83
C GLN A 265 16.18 14.13 -4.95
N SER A 266 16.91 14.59 -5.97
CA SER A 266 17.38 13.77 -7.09
C SER A 266 18.24 12.59 -6.64
N ARG A 267 19.06 12.73 -5.59
CA ARG A 267 19.87 11.65 -5.03
C ARG A 267 19.00 10.50 -4.52
N HIS A 268 17.91 10.82 -3.83
CA HIS A 268 16.99 9.81 -3.29
C HIS A 268 16.26 9.07 -4.41
N ILE A 269 15.81 9.80 -5.42
CA ILE A 269 15.16 9.24 -6.61
C ILE A 269 16.13 8.35 -7.41
N ASN A 270 17.37 8.77 -7.60
CA ASN A 270 18.37 7.97 -8.30
C ASN A 270 18.70 6.69 -7.52
N TRP A 271 18.86 6.79 -6.19
CA TRP A 271 19.13 5.63 -5.35
C TRP A 271 18.03 4.56 -5.46
N ILE A 272 16.75 4.95 -5.40
CA ILE A 272 15.66 3.97 -5.50
C ILE A 272 15.57 3.37 -6.90
N LYS A 273 15.89 4.12 -7.96
CA LYS A 273 15.96 3.64 -9.35
C LYS A 273 17.10 2.64 -9.55
N GLU A 274 18.28 2.93 -9.01
CA GLU A 274 19.43 2.03 -9.03
C GLU A 274 19.12 0.74 -8.28
N MET A 275 18.56 0.84 -7.08
CA MET A 275 18.16 -0.33 -6.29
C MET A 275 17.08 -1.16 -6.99
N TYR A 276 16.07 -0.51 -7.57
CA TYR A 276 15.05 -1.20 -8.35
C TYR A 276 15.64 -1.92 -9.57
N SER A 277 16.59 -1.29 -10.26
CA SER A 277 17.28 -1.89 -11.40
C SER A 277 18.14 -3.08 -10.98
N TYR A 278 18.92 -2.93 -9.90
CA TYR A 278 19.74 -3.99 -9.32
C TYR A 278 18.91 -5.23 -8.92
N MET A 279 17.70 -5.03 -8.42
CA MET A 279 16.82 -6.12 -8.01
C MET A 279 16.13 -6.87 -9.17
N ALA A 280 16.25 -6.41 -10.41
CA ALA A 280 15.57 -6.99 -11.57
C ALA A 280 15.73 -8.51 -11.74
N PRO A 281 16.94 -9.12 -11.62
CA PRO A 281 17.10 -10.56 -11.81
C PRO A 281 16.59 -11.41 -10.64
N TYR A 282 16.24 -10.81 -9.50
CA TYR A 282 15.84 -11.54 -8.28
C TYR A 282 14.34 -11.49 -7.98
N VAL A 283 13.57 -10.76 -8.79
CA VAL A 283 12.12 -10.60 -8.61
C VAL A 283 11.36 -11.18 -9.78
N SER A 284 10.03 -11.18 -9.71
CA SER A 284 9.17 -11.59 -10.83
C SER A 284 9.59 -10.94 -12.15
N SER A 285 9.51 -11.68 -13.24
CA SER A 285 9.76 -11.22 -14.60
C SER A 285 8.62 -11.69 -15.52
N ASN A 286 8.47 -11.02 -16.66
CA ASN A 286 7.49 -11.37 -17.71
C ASN A 286 6.02 -11.54 -17.24
N PRO A 287 5.39 -10.48 -16.68
CA PRO A 287 5.90 -9.15 -16.45
C PRO A 287 6.58 -9.02 -15.06
N ARG A 288 7.43 -8.01 -14.90
CA ARG A 288 7.87 -7.58 -13.57
C ARG A 288 6.69 -6.97 -12.82
N GLN A 289 6.07 -7.76 -11.95
CA GLN A 289 4.82 -7.45 -11.25
C GLN A 289 4.98 -6.23 -10.33
N ALA A 290 3.92 -5.45 -10.21
CA ALA A 290 3.85 -4.26 -9.36
C ALA A 290 2.46 -4.10 -8.72
N TYR A 291 2.38 -3.36 -7.62
CA TYR A 291 1.11 -3.12 -6.92
C TYR A 291 0.59 -1.71 -7.24
N VAL A 292 -0.63 -1.61 -7.79
CA VAL A 292 -1.19 -0.33 -8.26
C VAL A 292 -1.30 0.75 -7.19
N ASN A 293 -1.48 0.38 -5.91
CA ASN A 293 -1.52 1.34 -4.81
C ASN A 293 -0.14 1.89 -4.42
N TYR A 294 0.95 1.30 -4.95
CA TYR A 294 2.30 1.88 -4.97
C TYR A 294 2.58 2.37 -6.38
N ARG A 295 1.82 3.39 -6.78
CA ARG A 295 1.88 3.94 -8.14
C ARG A 295 3.29 4.41 -8.46
N ASP A 296 3.72 4.15 -9.69
CA ASP A 296 5.07 4.42 -10.17
C ASP A 296 5.01 4.85 -11.63
N LEU A 297 5.19 6.14 -11.88
CA LEU A 297 5.14 6.73 -13.22
C LEU A 297 6.35 6.35 -14.08
N ASP A 298 7.42 5.77 -13.51
CA ASP A 298 8.58 5.29 -14.27
C ASP A 298 8.25 4.03 -15.09
N PHE A 299 7.14 3.34 -14.82
CA PHE A 299 6.67 2.22 -15.66
C PHE A 299 6.09 2.67 -17.01
N GLY A 300 5.78 3.96 -17.17
CA GLY A 300 5.15 4.53 -18.35
C GLY A 300 3.86 5.28 -18.01
N GLN A 301 3.45 6.17 -18.89
CA GLN A 301 2.30 7.06 -18.70
C GLN A 301 1.54 7.21 -20.02
N ASN A 302 0.23 7.37 -19.93
CA ASN A 302 -0.63 7.77 -21.03
C ASN A 302 -0.24 9.18 -21.50
N ARG A 303 -0.29 9.38 -22.82
CA ARG A 303 -0.13 10.64 -23.54
C ARG A 303 -1.47 11.12 -24.10
N ASN A 304 -1.46 12.19 -24.90
CA ASN A 304 -2.69 12.77 -25.47
C ASN A 304 -3.27 11.99 -26.69
N ASN A 305 -2.79 10.78 -27.00
CA ASN A 305 -3.23 9.98 -28.16
C ASN A 305 -3.74 8.60 -27.74
N SER A 306 -5.02 8.29 -28.02
CA SER A 306 -5.70 7.07 -27.58
C SER A 306 -5.11 5.76 -28.13
N LYS A 307 -4.68 5.72 -29.40
CA LYS A 307 -4.00 4.54 -29.99
C LYS A 307 -2.67 4.28 -29.28
N VAL A 308 -1.88 5.33 -29.06
CA VAL A 308 -0.59 5.26 -28.35
C VAL A 308 -0.80 4.84 -26.89
N ASN A 309 -1.83 5.37 -26.24
CA ASN A 309 -2.17 5.05 -24.85
C ASN A 309 -2.47 3.57 -24.67
N PHE A 310 -3.21 2.91 -25.58
CA PHE A 310 -3.47 1.48 -25.43
C PHE A 310 -2.19 0.64 -25.49
N ILE A 311 -1.26 0.99 -26.38
CA ILE A 311 0.02 0.27 -26.55
C ILE A 311 0.93 0.51 -25.34
N GLU A 312 1.14 1.76 -24.94
CA GLU A 312 1.97 2.11 -23.77
C GLU A 312 1.36 1.54 -22.49
N ALA A 313 0.02 1.58 -22.35
CA ALA A 313 -0.67 1.06 -21.19
C ALA A 313 -0.63 -0.45 -21.04
N LYS A 314 -0.47 -1.21 -22.11
CA LYS A 314 -0.23 -2.67 -21.98
C LYS A 314 1.04 -2.95 -21.19
N ILE A 315 2.08 -2.11 -21.31
CA ILE A 315 3.36 -2.33 -20.66
C ILE A 315 3.23 -2.19 -19.14
N TRP A 316 2.75 -1.04 -18.65
CA TRP A 316 2.55 -0.83 -17.21
C TRP A 316 1.33 -1.59 -16.68
N GLY A 317 0.30 -1.76 -17.50
CA GLY A 317 -0.93 -2.47 -17.18
C GLY A 317 -0.70 -3.95 -16.88
N ALA A 318 0.15 -4.62 -17.65
CA ALA A 318 0.55 -5.99 -17.37
C ALA A 318 1.30 -6.12 -16.04
N LYS A 319 2.12 -5.12 -15.65
CA LYS A 319 2.79 -5.12 -14.34
C LYS A 319 1.79 -5.07 -13.19
N TYR A 320 0.79 -4.20 -13.28
CA TYR A 320 -0.20 -4.02 -12.22
C TYR A 320 -1.28 -5.11 -12.18
N PHE A 321 -1.72 -5.58 -13.35
CA PHE A 321 -2.94 -6.38 -13.48
C PHE A 321 -2.75 -7.71 -14.21
N LYS A 322 -1.54 -8.04 -14.68
CA LYS A 322 -1.27 -9.26 -15.49
C LYS A 322 -2.34 -9.40 -16.58
N ASP A 323 -2.93 -10.59 -16.72
CA ASP A 323 -3.93 -10.91 -17.74
C ASP A 323 -5.28 -10.20 -17.51
N ASN A 324 -5.53 -9.67 -16.30
CA ASN A 324 -6.76 -8.94 -16.00
C ASN A 324 -6.84 -7.58 -16.72
N PHE A 325 -5.72 -7.05 -17.23
CA PHE A 325 -5.68 -5.75 -17.90
C PHE A 325 -6.67 -5.66 -19.08
N ASN A 326 -6.78 -6.71 -19.90
CA ASN A 326 -7.68 -6.70 -21.05
C ASN A 326 -9.16 -6.64 -20.64
N ARG A 327 -9.54 -7.34 -19.56
CA ARG A 327 -10.89 -7.26 -18.98
C ARG A 327 -11.17 -5.85 -18.47
N LEU A 328 -10.20 -5.22 -17.81
CA LEU A 328 -10.32 -3.84 -17.33
C LEU A 328 -10.53 -2.84 -18.48
N VAL A 329 -9.77 -2.96 -19.58
CA VAL A 329 -9.94 -2.09 -20.76
C VAL A 329 -11.32 -2.24 -21.38
N ARG A 330 -11.83 -3.48 -21.50
CA ARG A 330 -13.19 -3.72 -22.02
C ARG A 330 -14.26 -3.07 -21.14
N ILE A 331 -14.14 -3.21 -19.81
CA ILE A 331 -15.05 -2.57 -18.85
C ILE A 331 -14.96 -1.05 -18.98
N LYS A 332 -13.75 -0.49 -18.95
CA LYS A 332 -13.50 0.95 -19.12
C LYS A 332 -14.16 1.52 -20.37
N THR A 333 -14.00 0.83 -21.50
CA THR A 333 -14.60 1.22 -22.78
C THR A 333 -16.12 1.25 -22.73
N LYS A 334 -16.74 0.33 -21.99
CA LYS A 334 -18.20 0.26 -21.83
C LYS A 334 -18.74 1.33 -20.88
N VAL A 335 -18.07 1.57 -19.76
CA VAL A 335 -18.62 2.42 -18.67
C VAL A 335 -18.18 3.88 -18.75
N ASP A 336 -17.08 4.16 -19.46
CA ASP A 336 -16.58 5.52 -19.68
C ASP A 336 -15.95 5.63 -21.09
N PRO A 337 -16.78 5.57 -22.15
CA PRO A 337 -16.32 5.55 -23.54
C PRO A 337 -15.58 6.85 -23.94
N ASP A 338 -15.95 7.99 -23.35
CA ASP A 338 -15.31 9.29 -23.57
C ASP A 338 -13.99 9.44 -22.80
N ASN A 339 -13.62 8.43 -22.01
CA ASN A 339 -12.45 8.43 -21.13
C ASN A 339 -12.40 9.65 -20.20
N PHE A 340 -13.56 10.06 -19.67
CA PHE A 340 -13.71 11.22 -18.80
C PHE A 340 -12.92 11.07 -17.50
N PHE A 341 -12.98 9.88 -16.87
CA PHE A 341 -12.20 9.53 -15.69
C PHE A 341 -10.81 9.06 -16.09
N ARG A 342 -9.85 9.98 -16.16
CA ARG A 342 -8.47 9.68 -16.60
C ARG A 342 -7.40 10.32 -15.75
N HIS A 343 -6.22 9.74 -15.81
CA HIS A 343 -4.98 10.27 -15.25
C HIS A 343 -3.79 9.64 -15.98
N GLU A 344 -2.57 9.99 -15.58
CA GLU A 344 -1.31 9.61 -16.20
C GLU A 344 -1.17 8.08 -16.38
N GLN A 345 -1.74 7.26 -15.51
CA GLN A 345 -1.78 5.79 -15.66
C GLN A 345 -3.19 5.19 -15.57
N SER A 346 -4.21 5.87 -16.10
CA SER A 346 -5.58 5.33 -16.08
C SER A 346 -5.73 4.22 -17.12
N ILE A 347 -6.54 3.21 -16.84
CA ILE A 347 -6.90 2.21 -17.84
C ILE A 347 -7.45 2.94 -19.08
N PRO A 348 -6.88 2.72 -20.28
CA PRO A 348 -7.36 3.37 -21.49
C PRO A 348 -8.66 2.73 -21.97
N THR A 349 -9.40 3.44 -22.82
CA THR A 349 -10.46 2.86 -23.65
C THR A 349 -9.83 2.12 -24.85
N LEU A 350 -10.58 1.20 -25.45
CA LEU A 350 -10.18 0.61 -26.73
C LEU A 350 -10.08 1.71 -27.80
N PRO A 351 -9.11 1.62 -28.72
CA PRO A 351 -9.06 2.52 -29.86
C PRO A 351 -10.36 2.42 -30.66
N VAL A 352 -10.94 3.57 -31.01
CA VAL A 352 -12.05 3.60 -31.97
C VAL A 352 -11.52 3.05 -33.29
N ARG A 353 -12.23 2.09 -33.89
CA ARG A 353 -11.93 1.63 -35.26
C ARG A 353 -12.21 2.81 -36.18
N SER A 354 -11.13 3.47 -36.62
CA SER A 354 -11.14 4.49 -37.66
C SER A 354 -11.39 3.85 -39.01
#